data_AF-A0A0N1MUK8-F1
#
_entry.id   AF-A0A0N1MUK8-F1
#
_cell.length_a   1.000
_cell.length_b   1.000
_cell.length_c   1.000
_cell.angle_alpha   90.00
_cell.angle_beta   90.00
_cell.angle_gamma   90.00
#
_symmetry.space_group_name_H-M   'P 1'
#
loop_
_entity.id
_entity.type
_entity.pdbx_description
1 polymer ?
#
loop_
_entity_poly.entity_id
_entity_poly.type
_entity_poly.pdbx_seq_one_letter_code
_entity_poly.pdbx_strand_id
1 'polypeptide(L)'
;MSNDISTASSTYLDSLKWQDKQVASEQKSDELTQEDFFSLLTQQLSFQDPSKPADNDQMIAQMTSFTMAEGISNLNSNFQSLAASMTSNSALQASTLVGKQALLESDKLDLNDTGDARGTAVAEGPVESLMLRIEDSSGQLVRTIDMGAQPAGAVRFAWDGKNADGERLPPGEYKIKAEGQLNGEFTSLPVATFKNIESVNINGANGIIVNTKEGAVRLTDVAEIA
;
A
#
# COMPACT_ATOMS: atom_id res chain seq x y z
N MET A 1 -49.53 -35.48 -30.45
CA MET A 1 -50.08 -34.21 -29.94
C MET A 1 -49.20 -33.09 -30.44
N SER A 2 -49.83 -31.97 -30.75
CA SER A 2 -49.41 -30.92 -31.67
C SER A 2 -48.20 -30.07 -31.27
N ASN A 3 -47.76 -29.36 -32.30
CA ASN A 3 -46.60 -28.53 -32.52
C ASN A 3 -46.60 -27.17 -31.77
N ASP A 4 -45.43 -26.50 -31.86
CA ASP A 4 -45.21 -25.04 -31.86
C ASP A 4 -45.12 -24.28 -30.51
N ILE A 5 -44.37 -23.18 -30.30
CA ILE A 5 -43.29 -22.43 -30.99
C ILE A 5 -42.78 -21.40 -29.94
N SER A 6 -41.51 -21.01 -30.04
CA SER A 6 -40.80 -19.83 -29.50
C SER A 6 -41.44 -18.92 -28.43
N THR A 7 -40.70 -18.69 -27.34
CA THR A 7 -40.80 -17.48 -26.51
C THR A 7 -39.42 -16.83 -26.34
N ALA A 8 -38.79 -16.48 -27.46
CA ALA A 8 -37.65 -15.56 -27.50
C ALA A 8 -38.13 -14.21 -28.05
N SER A 9 -38.90 -13.45 -27.27
CA SER A 9 -39.40 -12.12 -27.68
C SER A 9 -39.92 -11.29 -26.49
N SER A 10 -39.09 -10.97 -25.49
CA SER A 10 -39.50 -10.00 -24.45
C SER A 10 -38.48 -8.90 -24.15
N THR A 11 -37.30 -8.92 -24.78
CA THR A 11 -36.26 -7.89 -24.55
C THR A 11 -36.52 -6.59 -25.33
N TYR A 12 -37.23 -6.65 -26.46
CA TYR A 12 -37.50 -5.48 -27.33
C TYR A 12 -38.71 -4.64 -26.90
N LEU A 13 -39.59 -5.16 -26.05
CA LEU A 13 -40.78 -4.43 -25.57
C LEU A 13 -40.51 -3.63 -24.29
N ASP A 14 -39.43 -3.94 -23.56
CA ASP A 14 -39.08 -3.22 -22.32
C ASP A 14 -38.29 -1.93 -22.59
N SER A 15 -37.67 -1.80 -23.78
CA SER A 15 -37.00 -0.56 -24.23
C SER A 15 -37.96 0.52 -24.74
N LEU A 16 -39.26 0.26 -24.78
CA LEU A 16 -40.31 1.19 -25.23
C LEU A 16 -41.11 1.80 -24.06
N LYS A 17 -40.77 1.45 -22.81
CA LYS A 17 -41.37 2.12 -21.66
C LYS A 17 -40.65 3.43 -21.41
N TRP A 18 -41.41 4.50 -21.57
CA TRP A 18 -41.05 5.89 -21.27
C TRP A 18 -40.31 5.98 -19.94
N GLN A 19 -39.03 6.36 -20.00
CA GLN A 19 -38.21 6.59 -18.82
C GLN A 19 -38.67 7.91 -18.20
N ASP A 20 -39.39 7.80 -17.09
CA ASP A 20 -39.85 8.93 -16.31
C ASP A 20 -38.62 9.73 -15.87
N LYS A 21 -38.49 10.94 -16.40
CA LYS A 21 -37.35 11.81 -16.15
C LYS A 21 -37.48 12.27 -14.71
N GLN A 22 -36.79 11.60 -13.78
CA GLN A 22 -36.66 12.08 -12.41
C GLN A 22 -36.00 13.46 -12.48
N VAL A 23 -36.82 14.49 -12.36
CA VAL A 23 -36.37 15.86 -12.15
C VAL A 23 -35.72 15.85 -10.78
N ALA A 24 -34.40 16.04 -10.73
CA ALA A 24 -33.70 16.26 -9.49
C ALA A 24 -34.39 17.45 -8.80
N SER A 25 -35.00 17.21 -7.64
CA SER A 25 -35.43 18.27 -6.76
C SER A 25 -34.19 19.04 -6.35
N GLU A 26 -34.01 20.25 -6.90
CA GLU A 26 -33.08 21.23 -6.33
C GLU A 26 -33.44 21.38 -4.85
N GLN A 27 -32.59 20.85 -3.97
CA GLN A 27 -32.63 21.23 -2.58
C GLN A 27 -32.30 22.71 -2.53
N LYS A 28 -33.32 23.56 -2.47
CA LYS A 28 -33.16 24.94 -2.03
C LYS A 28 -32.53 24.87 -0.63
N SER A 29 -31.24 25.15 -0.55
CA SER A 29 -30.58 25.45 0.71
C SER A 29 -31.28 26.68 1.27
N ASP A 30 -32.06 26.50 2.33
CA ASP A 30 -32.69 27.60 3.09
C ASP A 30 -31.66 28.37 3.94
N GLU A 31 -30.37 28.25 3.59
CA GLU A 31 -29.25 28.95 4.22
C GLU A 31 -29.12 30.31 3.54
N LEU A 32 -29.28 31.38 4.34
CA LEU A 32 -28.95 32.74 3.95
C LEU A 32 -27.50 32.78 3.49
N THR A 33 -27.30 32.98 2.19
CA THR A 33 -25.95 33.11 1.63
C THR A 33 -25.33 34.43 2.06
N GLN A 34 -24.00 34.52 2.02
CA GLN A 34 -23.28 35.77 2.27
C GLN A 34 -23.77 36.91 1.35
N GLU A 35 -24.22 36.57 0.15
CA GLU A 35 -24.78 37.50 -0.85
C GLU A 35 -26.17 38.00 -0.46
N ASP A 36 -27.04 37.11 0.05
CA ASP A 36 -28.36 37.48 0.59
C ASP A 36 -28.21 38.38 1.83
N PHE A 37 -27.20 38.13 2.66
CA PHE A 37 -26.88 38.98 3.80
C PHE A 37 -26.39 40.37 3.38
N PHE A 38 -25.47 40.49 2.43
CA PHE A 38 -25.02 41.79 1.94
C PHE A 38 -26.16 42.56 1.27
N SER A 39 -27.07 41.88 0.58
CA SER A 39 -28.28 42.50 0.03
C SER A 39 -29.18 43.08 1.13
N LEU A 40 -29.45 42.30 2.18
CA LEU A 40 -30.25 42.74 3.33
C LEU A 40 -29.59 43.87 4.13
N LEU A 41 -28.26 43.81 4.33
CA LEU A 41 -27.47 44.84 5.00
C LEU A 41 -27.48 46.17 4.21
N THR A 42 -27.36 46.09 2.89
CA THR A 42 -27.41 47.28 2.02
C THR A 42 -28.81 47.90 2.02
N GLN A 43 -29.85 47.06 2.01
CA GLN A 43 -31.24 47.49 2.08
C GLN A 43 -31.56 48.14 3.44
N GLN A 44 -31.09 47.57 4.55
CA GLN A 44 -31.27 48.16 5.89
C GLN A 44 -30.50 49.46 6.05
N LEU A 45 -29.24 49.56 5.61
CA LEU A 45 -28.47 50.82 5.62
C LEU A 45 -29.17 51.97 4.86
N SER A 46 -29.92 51.66 3.79
CA SER A 46 -30.68 52.65 3.03
C SER A 46 -31.94 53.17 3.75
N PHE A 47 -32.45 52.45 4.76
CA PHE A 47 -33.71 52.71 5.45
C PHE A 47 -33.59 52.93 6.98
N GLN A 48 -32.37 53.00 7.53
CA GLN A 48 -32.15 53.20 8.96
C GLN A 48 -32.39 54.65 9.42
N ASP A 49 -33.09 54.81 10.53
CA ASP A 49 -33.14 56.05 11.31
C ASP A 49 -31.80 56.23 12.06
N PRO A 50 -31.09 57.37 11.92
CA PRO A 50 -29.76 57.59 12.48
C PRO A 50 -29.67 57.53 14.01
N SER A 51 -30.79 57.36 14.72
CA SER A 51 -30.84 57.33 16.19
C SER A 51 -30.68 55.95 16.86
N LYS A 52 -30.67 54.82 16.12
CA LYS A 52 -30.56 53.44 16.71
C LYS A 52 -29.68 52.46 15.90
N PRO A 53 -28.34 52.57 15.96
CA PRO A 53 -27.41 51.73 15.18
C PRO A 53 -27.16 50.30 15.73
N ALA A 54 -27.63 49.95 16.93
CA ALA A 54 -27.13 48.81 17.70
C ALA A 54 -27.59 47.39 17.27
N ASP A 55 -28.63 47.24 16.43
CA ASP A 55 -29.11 45.92 15.98
C ASP A 55 -28.25 45.29 14.86
N ASN A 56 -27.44 46.09 14.15
CA ASN A 56 -26.58 45.58 13.07
C ASN A 56 -25.34 44.82 13.59
N ASP A 57 -24.80 45.20 14.75
CA ASP A 57 -23.56 44.61 15.28
C ASP A 57 -23.74 43.13 15.68
N GLN A 58 -24.90 42.78 16.25
CA GLN A 58 -25.21 41.41 16.65
C GLN A 58 -25.40 40.49 15.43
N MET A 59 -26.02 40.99 14.37
CA MET A 59 -26.20 40.25 13.12
C MET A 59 -24.87 40.07 12.37
N ILE A 60 -24.02 41.09 12.34
CA ILE A 60 -22.65 41.01 11.79
C ILE A 60 -21.81 40.01 12.59
N ALA A 61 -21.92 39.98 13.92
CA ALA A 61 -21.22 39.01 14.77
C ALA A 61 -21.70 37.57 14.51
N GLN A 62 -23.01 37.36 14.33
CA GLN A 62 -23.59 36.07 13.96
C GLN A 62 -23.11 35.60 12.58
N MET A 63 -23.11 36.48 11.58
CA MET A 63 -22.62 36.18 10.22
C MET A 63 -21.11 35.92 10.16
N THR A 64 -20.33 36.68 10.93
CA THR A 64 -18.89 36.42 11.07
C THR A 64 -18.66 35.03 11.67
N SER A 65 -19.46 34.65 12.67
CA SER A 65 -19.39 33.31 13.28
C SER A 65 -19.76 32.22 12.27
N PHE A 66 -20.78 32.42 11.44
CA PHE A 66 -21.14 31.50 10.35
C PHE A 66 -20.04 31.39 9.29
N THR A 67 -19.48 32.52 8.84
CA THR A 67 -18.38 32.55 7.86
C THR A 67 -17.14 31.83 8.39
N MET A 68 -16.83 32.00 9.68
CA MET A 68 -15.75 31.26 10.34
C MET A 68 -16.04 29.76 10.42
N ALA A 69 -17.27 29.37 10.77
CA ALA A 69 -17.67 27.97 10.82
C ALA A 69 -17.61 27.31 9.43
N GLU A 70 -18.08 28.00 8.39
CA GLU A 70 -18.00 27.55 7.00
C GLU A 70 -16.54 27.49 6.51
N GLY A 71 -15.72 28.47 6.88
CA GLY A 71 -14.28 28.44 6.65
C GLY A 71 -13.59 27.21 7.26
N ILE A 72 -13.93 26.87 8.51
CA ILE A 72 -13.42 25.66 9.19
C ILE A 72 -13.93 24.39 8.50
N SER A 73 -15.20 24.37 8.08
CA SER A 73 -15.78 23.25 7.33
C SER A 73 -15.05 23.02 6.01
N ASN A 74 -14.81 24.09 5.25
CA ASN A 74 -14.06 24.06 4.00
C ASN A 74 -12.61 23.60 4.21
N LEU A 75 -11.96 24.06 5.28
CA LEU A 75 -10.63 23.57 5.66
C LEU A 75 -10.64 22.06 5.93
N ASN A 76 -11.61 21.56 6.70
CA ASN A 76 -11.73 20.13 6.97
C ASN A 76 -11.94 19.31 5.69
N SER A 77 -12.80 19.79 4.78
CA SER A 77 -13.01 19.16 3.46
C SER A 77 -11.74 19.12 2.62
N ASN A 78 -10.98 20.23 2.60
CA ASN A 78 -9.68 20.29 1.93
C ASN A 78 -8.65 19.34 2.56
N PHE A 79 -8.62 19.22 3.89
CA PHE A 79 -7.76 18.27 4.59
C PHE A 79 -8.11 16.81 4.26
N GLN A 80 -9.40 16.47 4.19
CA GLN A 80 -9.84 15.13 3.78
C GLN A 80 -9.43 14.84 2.33
N SER A 81 -9.58 15.81 1.44
CA SER A 81 -9.17 15.70 0.03
C SER A 81 -7.65 15.53 -0.11
N LEU A 82 -6.86 16.24 0.71
CA LEU A 82 -5.41 16.09 0.77
C LEU A 82 -5.03 14.70 1.28
N ALA A 83 -5.65 14.23 2.37
CA ALA A 83 -5.40 12.89 2.92
C ALA A 83 -5.74 11.77 1.92
N ALA A 84 -6.84 11.93 1.16
CA ALA A 84 -7.21 11.02 0.08
C ALA A 84 -6.19 11.04 -1.07
N SER A 85 -5.68 12.23 -1.44
CA SER A 85 -4.63 12.38 -2.45
C SER A 85 -3.31 11.74 -2.02
N MET A 86 -2.91 11.92 -0.75
CA MET A 86 -1.73 11.27 -0.19
C MET A 86 -1.87 9.75 -0.19
N THR A 87 -3.04 9.23 0.19
CA THR A 87 -3.33 7.79 0.16
C THR A 87 -3.29 7.23 -1.26
N SER A 88 -3.84 7.96 -2.24
CA SER A 88 -3.79 7.60 -3.66
C SER A 88 -2.35 7.56 -4.19
N ASN A 89 -1.52 8.52 -3.77
CA ASN A 89 -0.09 8.53 -4.13
C ASN A 89 0.66 7.35 -3.50
N SER A 90 0.40 7.02 -2.24
CA SER A 90 0.94 5.81 -1.59
C SER A 90 0.48 4.54 -2.31
N ALA A 91 -0.77 4.49 -2.80
CA ALA A 91 -1.27 3.37 -3.57
C ALA A 91 -0.53 3.19 -4.90
N LEU A 92 -0.23 4.29 -5.59
CA LEU A 92 0.57 4.27 -6.82
C LEU A 92 1.99 3.80 -6.55
N GLN A 93 2.63 4.25 -5.46
CA GLN A 93 3.95 3.75 -5.08
C GLN A 93 3.90 2.25 -4.76
N ALA A 94 2.91 1.83 -3.98
CA ALA A 94 2.73 0.42 -3.62
C ALA A 94 2.48 -0.47 -4.84
N SER A 95 1.74 0.00 -5.85
CA SER A 95 1.47 -0.80 -7.05
C SER A 95 2.73 -1.12 -7.85
N THR A 96 3.74 -0.25 -7.82
CA THR A 96 5.05 -0.51 -8.45
C THR A 96 5.87 -1.60 -7.74
N LEU A 97 5.49 -1.97 -6.50
CA LEU A 97 6.15 -3.02 -5.73
C LEU A 97 5.66 -4.41 -6.10
N VAL A 98 4.43 -4.54 -6.62
CA VAL A 98 3.90 -5.85 -7.00
C VAL A 98 4.74 -6.45 -8.12
N GLY A 99 5.19 -7.69 -7.94
CA GLY A 99 6.10 -8.37 -8.85
C GLY A 99 7.58 -8.05 -8.67
N LYS A 100 7.93 -7.11 -7.79
CA LYS A 100 9.32 -6.90 -7.31
C LYS A 100 9.69 -7.92 -6.25
N GLN A 101 10.95 -7.94 -5.85
CA GLN A 101 11.46 -8.79 -4.78
C GLN A 101 11.83 -7.96 -3.55
N ALA A 102 11.32 -8.34 -2.38
CA ALA A 102 11.69 -7.77 -1.08
C ALA A 102 12.74 -8.66 -0.40
N LEU A 103 13.79 -8.06 0.15
CA LEU A 103 14.77 -8.75 0.99
C LEU A 103 14.22 -8.80 2.43
N LEU A 104 13.91 -10.01 2.90
CA LEU A 104 13.32 -10.28 4.21
C LEU A 104 14.23 -11.21 5.01
N GLU A 105 14.36 -10.97 6.32
CA GLU A 105 15.01 -11.94 7.22
C GLU A 105 14.25 -13.27 7.18
N SER A 106 14.90 -14.27 6.59
CA SER A 106 14.32 -15.58 6.34
C SER A 106 15.44 -16.55 6.01
N ASP A 107 15.34 -17.77 6.54
CA ASP A 107 16.22 -18.88 6.22
C ASP A 107 15.70 -19.72 5.04
N LYS A 108 14.72 -19.21 4.28
CA LYS A 108 14.12 -19.92 3.14
C LYS A 108 14.45 -19.24 1.82
N LEU A 109 15.04 -19.99 0.90
CA LEU A 109 15.26 -19.62 -0.49
C LEU A 109 14.14 -20.19 -1.36
N ASP A 110 13.47 -19.32 -2.12
CA ASP A 110 12.58 -19.77 -3.19
C ASP A 110 13.40 -19.91 -4.49
N LEU A 111 13.58 -21.15 -4.93
CA LEU A 111 14.18 -21.45 -6.22
C LEU A 111 13.08 -21.42 -7.29
N ASN A 112 13.12 -20.42 -8.17
CA ASN A 112 12.18 -20.28 -9.28
C ASN A 112 12.57 -21.15 -10.49
N ASP A 113 11.79 -21.12 -11.57
CA ASP A 113 12.09 -21.90 -12.78
C ASP A 113 13.39 -21.48 -13.48
N THR A 114 13.78 -20.19 -13.36
CA THR A 114 15.09 -19.71 -13.83
C THR A 114 16.24 -20.26 -12.97
N GLY A 115 15.91 -20.68 -11.75
CA GLY A 115 16.71 -21.28 -10.69
C GLY A 115 17.94 -20.50 -10.30
N ASP A 116 17.75 -19.20 -10.21
CA ASP A 116 18.62 -18.34 -9.41
C ASP A 116 17.89 -18.04 -8.11
N ALA A 117 18.60 -18.18 -6.99
CA ALA A 117 18.15 -17.69 -5.69
C ALA A 117 19.23 -16.77 -5.10
N ARG A 118 18.82 -15.69 -4.43
CA ARG A 118 19.74 -14.66 -3.95
C ARG A 118 19.36 -14.23 -2.54
N GLY A 119 20.33 -13.73 -1.81
CA GLY A 119 20.13 -13.21 -0.47
C GLY A 119 21.38 -12.53 0.08
N THR A 120 21.32 -12.23 1.36
CA THR A 120 22.37 -11.57 2.12
C THR A 120 22.54 -12.27 3.46
N ALA A 121 23.77 -12.61 3.83
CA ALA A 121 24.12 -12.95 5.20
C ALA A 121 24.69 -11.71 5.89
N VAL A 122 24.40 -11.54 7.18
CA VAL A 122 24.87 -10.37 7.94
C VAL A 122 25.90 -10.80 8.98
N ALA A 123 27.12 -10.29 8.85
CA ALA A 123 28.20 -10.53 9.80
C ALA A 123 28.34 -9.33 10.75
N GLU A 124 28.16 -9.53 12.05
CA GLU A 124 28.31 -8.45 13.05
C GLU A 124 29.77 -7.96 13.19
N GLY A 125 30.73 -8.82 12.84
CA GLY A 125 32.15 -8.53 12.81
C GLY A 125 32.84 -9.26 11.65
N PRO A 126 34.14 -9.01 11.40
CA PRO A 126 34.89 -9.76 10.38
C PRO A 126 34.91 -11.26 10.72
N VAL A 127 34.58 -12.10 9.74
CA VAL A 127 34.60 -13.56 9.88
C VAL A 127 35.76 -14.16 9.09
N GLU A 128 36.45 -15.15 9.67
CA GLU A 128 37.59 -15.83 9.05
C GLU A 128 37.15 -16.84 7.99
N SER A 129 35.95 -17.38 8.14
CA SER A 129 35.28 -18.23 7.15
C SER A 129 33.78 -17.98 7.21
N LEU A 130 33.11 -18.06 6.06
CA LEU A 130 31.67 -18.03 5.92
C LEU A 130 31.23 -19.14 4.97
N MET A 131 30.38 -20.03 5.47
CA MET A 131 29.84 -21.17 4.76
C MET A 131 28.32 -21.04 4.69
N LEU A 132 27.77 -21.10 3.49
CA LEU A 132 26.33 -21.21 3.28
C LEU A 132 25.95 -22.66 3.03
N ARG A 133 25.09 -23.20 3.87
CA ARG A 133 24.55 -24.56 3.76
C ARG A 133 23.13 -24.50 3.23
N ILE A 134 22.87 -25.18 2.13
CA ILE A 134 21.55 -25.24 1.51
C ILE A 134 21.00 -26.65 1.69
N GLU A 135 19.83 -26.74 2.29
CA GLU A 135 19.11 -27.96 2.62
C GLU A 135 17.79 -28.02 1.85
N ASP A 136 17.36 -29.22 1.46
CA ASP A 136 16.03 -29.43 0.88
C ASP A 136 14.93 -29.52 1.96
N SER A 137 13.69 -29.75 1.53
CA SER A 137 12.53 -29.87 2.44
C SER A 137 12.59 -31.08 3.39
N SER A 138 13.45 -32.06 3.11
CA SER A 138 13.71 -33.21 3.99
C SER A 138 14.83 -32.94 5.00
N GLY A 139 15.51 -31.81 4.89
CA GLY A 139 16.70 -31.45 5.69
C GLY A 139 18.00 -32.05 5.15
N GLN A 140 17.99 -32.63 3.94
CA GLN A 140 19.21 -33.13 3.31
C GLN A 140 20.04 -31.97 2.78
N LEU A 141 21.34 -31.95 3.11
CA LEU A 141 22.29 -30.99 2.55
C LEU A 141 22.45 -31.24 1.05
N VAL A 142 22.07 -30.25 0.24
CA VAL A 142 22.17 -30.33 -1.23
C VAL A 142 23.35 -29.54 -1.79
N ARG A 143 23.73 -28.45 -1.13
CA ARG A 143 24.84 -27.59 -1.57
C ARG A 143 25.52 -26.94 -0.38
N THR A 144 26.83 -26.76 -0.49
CA THR A 144 27.60 -25.86 0.38
C THR A 144 28.32 -24.85 -0.49
N ILE A 145 28.23 -23.57 -0.12
CA ILE A 145 28.91 -22.47 -0.79
C ILE A 145 29.91 -21.89 0.20
N ASP A 146 31.19 -22.05 -0.11
CA ASP A 146 32.28 -21.45 0.67
C ASP A 146 32.52 -20.02 0.18
N MET A 147 32.31 -19.06 1.07
CA MET A 147 32.53 -17.64 0.82
C MET A 147 33.85 -17.13 1.42
N GLY A 148 34.61 -17.98 2.11
CA GLY A 148 35.88 -17.64 2.75
C GLY A 148 35.75 -16.53 3.79
N ALA A 149 36.85 -15.81 4.01
CA ALA A 149 36.87 -14.67 4.94
C ALA A 149 36.05 -13.50 4.39
N GLN A 150 35.25 -12.89 5.25
CA GLN A 150 34.38 -11.76 4.90
C GLN A 150 34.50 -10.64 5.93
N PRO A 151 34.42 -9.36 5.51
CA PRO A 151 34.38 -8.24 6.44
C PRO A 151 33.05 -8.21 7.21
N ALA A 152 32.98 -7.38 8.25
CA ALA A 152 31.73 -7.07 8.91
C ALA A 152 30.73 -6.42 7.93
N GLY A 153 29.44 -6.72 8.10
CA GLY A 153 28.34 -6.14 7.35
C GLY A 153 27.58 -7.14 6.47
N ALA A 154 26.88 -6.60 5.47
CA ALA A 154 26.06 -7.36 4.55
C ALA A 154 26.90 -8.05 3.47
N VAL A 155 26.85 -9.38 3.43
CA VAL A 155 27.52 -10.24 2.46
C VAL A 155 26.48 -10.83 1.51
N ARG A 156 26.44 -10.33 0.28
CA ARG A 156 25.52 -10.81 -0.76
C ARG A 156 25.96 -12.17 -1.30
N PHE A 157 25.01 -13.06 -1.50
CA PHE A 157 25.25 -14.37 -2.12
C PHE A 157 24.21 -14.67 -3.21
N ALA A 158 24.59 -15.61 -4.08
CA ALA A 158 23.72 -16.18 -5.09
C ALA A 158 23.93 -17.70 -5.15
N TRP A 159 22.84 -18.41 -5.40
CA TRP A 159 22.84 -19.84 -5.66
C TRP A 159 22.18 -20.09 -7.01
N ASP A 160 22.83 -20.92 -7.83
CA ASP A 160 22.44 -21.27 -9.20
C ASP A 160 21.47 -22.47 -9.27
N GLY A 161 20.91 -22.87 -8.13
CA GLY A 161 19.94 -23.96 -8.04
C GLY A 161 20.54 -25.35 -8.26
N LYS A 162 21.87 -25.50 -8.22
CA LYS A 162 22.53 -26.79 -8.42
C LYS A 162 23.00 -27.41 -7.12
N ASN A 163 23.04 -28.75 -7.08
CA ASN A 163 23.61 -29.52 -5.98
C ASN A 163 25.15 -29.58 -6.05
N ALA A 164 25.76 -30.38 -5.15
CA ALA A 164 27.21 -30.61 -5.15
C ALA A 164 27.74 -31.26 -6.45
N ASP A 165 26.94 -32.13 -7.08
CA ASP A 165 27.28 -32.84 -8.31
C ASP A 165 27.08 -31.99 -9.58
N GLY A 166 26.56 -30.77 -9.43
CA GLY A 166 26.28 -29.85 -10.54
C GLY A 166 24.95 -30.12 -11.25
N GLU A 167 24.11 -31.00 -10.70
CA GLU A 167 22.78 -31.28 -11.21
C GLU A 167 21.81 -30.18 -10.78
N ARG A 168 20.89 -29.84 -11.69
CA ARG A 168 19.87 -28.83 -11.44
C ARG A 168 18.77 -29.40 -10.55
N LEU A 169 18.50 -28.72 -9.45
CA LEU A 169 17.43 -29.07 -8.53
C LEU A 169 16.07 -28.52 -9.01
N PRO A 170 14.96 -29.19 -8.64
CA PRO A 170 13.63 -28.73 -9.01
C PRO A 170 13.28 -27.39 -8.34
N PRO A 171 12.44 -26.55 -8.99
CA PRO A 171 11.88 -25.35 -8.36
C PRO A 171 11.17 -25.70 -7.05
N GLY A 172 11.32 -24.85 -6.04
CA GLY A 172 10.80 -25.12 -4.71
C GLY A 172 11.45 -24.29 -3.62
N GLU A 173 11.03 -24.54 -2.39
CA GLU A 173 11.58 -23.90 -1.20
C GLU A 173 12.74 -24.74 -0.67
N TYR A 174 13.87 -24.08 -0.42
CA TYR A 174 15.08 -24.66 0.17
C TYR A 174 15.43 -23.86 1.42
N LYS A 175 16.06 -24.52 2.39
CA LYS A 175 16.52 -23.85 3.62
C LYS A 175 17.98 -23.46 3.47
N ILE A 176 18.34 -22.25 3.89
CA ILE A 176 19.72 -21.76 3.93
C ILE A 176 20.13 -21.46 5.36
N LYS A 177 21.34 -21.89 5.72
CA LYS A 177 22.02 -21.50 6.97
C LYS A 177 23.35 -20.87 6.62
N ALA A 178 23.64 -19.73 7.22
CA ALA A 178 24.96 -19.11 7.15
C ALA A 178 25.69 -19.39 8.46
N GLU A 179 26.87 -20.01 8.37
CA GLU A 179 27.73 -20.30 9.51
C GLU A 179 29.09 -19.70 9.24
N GLY A 180 29.66 -19.02 10.23
CA GLY A 180 30.96 -18.39 10.08
C GLY A 180 31.77 -18.38 11.36
N GLN A 181 33.07 -18.19 11.22
CA GLN A 181 34.00 -18.14 12.35
C GLN A 181 34.30 -16.70 12.75
N LEU A 182 33.78 -16.28 13.90
CA LEU A 182 33.97 -14.95 14.48
C LEU A 182 34.86 -15.08 15.72
N ASN A 183 36.02 -14.41 15.72
CA ASN A 183 36.99 -14.47 16.82
C ASN A 183 37.40 -15.91 17.22
N GLY A 184 37.51 -16.80 16.24
CA GLY A 184 37.85 -18.21 16.46
C GLY A 184 36.67 -19.12 16.84
N GLU A 185 35.48 -18.58 17.10
CA GLU A 185 34.27 -19.36 17.44
C GLU A 185 33.31 -19.48 16.24
N PHE A 186 32.73 -20.67 16.05
CA PHE A 186 31.71 -20.89 15.02
C PHE A 186 30.35 -20.40 15.50
N THR A 187 29.72 -19.53 14.70
CA THR A 187 28.40 -18.98 14.99
C THR A 187 27.51 -18.98 13.75
N SER A 188 26.20 -18.98 13.97
CA SER A 188 25.21 -18.80 12.90
C SER A 188 25.03 -17.30 12.64
N LEU A 189 25.04 -16.90 11.38
CA LEU A 189 24.80 -15.52 10.96
C LEU A 189 23.32 -15.37 10.53
N PRO A 190 22.68 -14.22 10.83
CA PRO A 190 21.38 -13.87 10.26
C PRO A 190 21.43 -13.89 8.74
N VAL A 191 20.35 -14.38 8.12
CA VAL A 191 20.19 -14.44 6.66
C VAL A 191 18.90 -13.75 6.27
N ALA A 192 18.98 -12.98 5.19
CA ALA A 192 17.83 -12.44 4.50
C ALA A 192 17.80 -12.94 3.05
N THR A 193 16.62 -13.28 2.55
CA THR A 193 16.43 -13.80 1.20
C THR A 193 15.41 -12.97 0.43
N PHE A 194 15.55 -12.93 -0.89
CA PHE A 194 14.62 -12.23 -1.74
C PHE A 194 13.31 -13.01 -1.88
N LYS A 195 12.19 -12.32 -1.62
CA LYS A 195 10.83 -12.86 -1.70
C LYS A 195 10.01 -12.04 -2.67
N ASN A 196 9.29 -12.72 -3.55
CA ASN A 196 8.40 -12.05 -4.50
C ASN A 196 7.24 -11.37 -3.76
N ILE A 197 6.96 -10.14 -4.15
CA ILE A 197 5.81 -9.37 -3.66
C ILE A 197 4.61 -9.75 -4.50
N GLU A 198 3.64 -10.43 -3.89
CA GLU A 198 2.44 -10.92 -4.57
C GLU A 198 1.34 -9.86 -4.59
N SER A 199 1.21 -9.11 -3.50
CA SER A 199 0.26 -8.01 -3.41
C SER A 199 0.71 -6.99 -2.38
N VAL A 200 0.05 -5.84 -2.40
CA VAL A 200 0.25 -4.78 -1.43
C VAL A 200 -1.09 -4.36 -0.85
N ASN A 201 -1.10 -3.98 0.42
CA ASN A 201 -2.25 -3.40 1.10
C ASN A 201 -1.86 -2.03 1.64
N ILE A 202 -2.68 -1.02 1.37
CA ILE A 202 -2.47 0.34 1.89
C ILE A 202 -3.42 0.53 3.06
N ASN A 203 -2.86 0.67 4.26
CA ASN A 203 -3.65 0.77 5.48
C ASN A 203 -3.58 2.18 6.06
N GLY A 204 -3.91 3.18 5.24
CA GLY A 204 -3.94 4.61 5.63
C GLY A 204 -2.72 5.04 6.44
N ALA A 205 -2.95 5.39 7.72
CA ALA A 205 -1.91 5.82 8.66
C ALA A 205 -0.89 4.74 9.04
N ASN A 206 -1.22 3.45 8.87
CA ASN A 206 -0.34 2.32 9.18
C ASN A 206 0.63 1.97 8.03
N GLY A 207 0.64 2.77 6.96
CA GLY A 207 1.58 2.65 5.85
C GLY A 207 1.24 1.53 4.86
N ILE A 208 2.25 1.10 4.13
CA ILE A 208 2.15 0.05 3.09
C ILE A 208 2.55 -1.29 3.71
N ILE A 209 1.69 -2.29 3.54
CA ILE A 209 1.95 -3.68 3.87
C ILE A 209 2.20 -4.43 2.56
N VAL A 210 3.28 -5.18 2.53
CA VAL A 210 3.71 -6.02 1.42
C VAL A 210 3.36 -7.46 1.77
N ASN A 211 2.62 -8.14 0.89
CA ASN A 211 2.31 -9.56 1.05
C ASN A 211 3.25 -10.37 0.18
N THR A 212 3.95 -11.30 0.82
CA THR A 212 4.79 -12.31 0.18
C THR A 212 4.26 -13.70 0.53
N LYS A 213 4.80 -14.72 -0.11
CA LYS A 213 4.51 -16.13 0.22
C LYS A 213 4.78 -16.48 1.70
N GLU A 214 5.69 -15.78 2.37
CA GLU A 214 5.98 -15.96 3.81
C GLU A 214 5.01 -15.21 4.74
N GLY A 215 4.18 -14.33 4.17
CA GLY A 215 3.20 -13.54 4.91
C GLY A 215 3.28 -12.03 4.64
N ALA A 216 2.52 -11.31 5.45
CA ALA A 216 2.39 -9.86 5.39
C ALA A 216 3.47 -9.16 6.23
N VAL A 217 4.24 -8.28 5.61
CA VAL A 217 5.32 -7.52 6.25
C VAL A 217 5.14 -6.02 5.96
N ARG A 218 5.44 -5.15 6.92
CA ARG A 218 5.42 -3.71 6.65
C ARG A 218 6.57 -3.33 5.72
N LEU A 219 6.32 -2.39 4.80
CA LEU A 219 7.34 -1.90 3.88
C LEU A 219 8.58 -1.35 4.60
N THR A 220 8.41 -0.80 5.81
CA THR A 220 9.50 -0.28 6.65
C THR A 220 10.42 -1.37 7.20
N ASP A 221 9.94 -2.60 7.27
CA ASP A 221 10.67 -3.75 7.83
C ASP A 221 11.39 -4.53 6.71
N VAL A 222 11.19 -4.14 5.45
CA VAL A 222 11.88 -4.68 4.28
C VAL A 222 13.26 -4.05 4.16
N ALA A 223 14.32 -4.88 4.11
CA ALA A 223 15.69 -4.39 4.04
C ALA A 223 16.04 -3.76 2.68
N GLU A 224 15.54 -4.34 1.58
CA GLU A 224 15.81 -3.90 0.21
C GLU A 224 14.68 -4.33 -0.74
N ILE A 225 14.46 -3.58 -1.83
CA ILE A 225 13.53 -3.95 -2.90
C ILE A 225 14.28 -3.94 -4.24
N ALA A 226 14.15 -5.02 -5.01
CA ALA A 226 14.69 -5.17 -6.37
C ALA A 226 13.56 -5.28 -7.41
#